data_AF-A0A5R2N0R3-F1
#
_entry.id   AF-A0A5R2N0R3-F1
#
_cell.length_a   1.000
_cell.length_b   1.000
_cell.length_c   1.000
_cell.angle_alpha   90.00
_cell.angle_beta   90.00
_cell.angle_gamma   90.00
#
_symmetry.space_group_name_H-M   'P 1'
#
loop_
_entity.id
_entity.type
_entity.pdbx_description
1 polymer ?
#
loop_
_entity_poly.entity_id
_entity_poly.type
_entity_poly.pdbx_seq_one_letter_code
_entity_poly.pdbx_strand_id
1 'polypeptide(L)'
;LTPHPALRLVVKRFMELLRAFPEIVIAGLFAAIVSTGPIAAIIAIGLHSIGALGKLFYEINENIDMRAEEGLTAVGANWFERVRFADLPQVLPNFVSYTLLRVEINVRASTIIGAVGGGGIGEELKLSISRGFGAKTL
;
A
#
# COMPACT_ATOMS: atom_id res chain seq x y z
N LEU A 1 15.17 -8.82 10.96
CA LEU A 1 16.41 -9.43 10.40
C LEU A 1 17.52 -8.45 10.02
N THR A 2 17.29 -7.14 9.83
CA THR A 2 18.40 -6.18 9.68
C THR A 2 19.02 -5.85 11.05
N PRO A 3 20.32 -6.08 11.27
CA PRO A 3 20.96 -5.85 12.57
C PRO A 3 21.23 -4.37 12.86
N HIS A 4 21.09 -3.45 11.89
CA HIS A 4 21.42 -2.04 12.06
C HIS A 4 20.21 -1.21 12.57
N PRO A 5 20.20 -0.77 13.84
CA PRO A 5 19.05 -0.09 14.44
C PRO A 5 18.71 1.24 13.75
N ALA A 6 19.72 1.96 13.23
CA ALA A 6 19.48 3.20 12.49
C ALA A 6 18.76 2.98 11.15
N LEU A 7 19.10 1.90 10.42
CA LEU A 7 18.45 1.59 9.14
C LEU A 7 16.98 1.24 9.37
N ARG A 8 16.71 0.44 10.40
CA ARG A 8 15.35 0.11 10.84
C ARG A 8 14.54 1.37 11.16
N LEU A 9 15.13 2.31 11.91
CA LEU A 9 14.47 3.57 12.24
C LEU A 9 14.18 4.40 10.99
N VAL A 10 15.18 4.62 10.14
CA VAL A 10 15.04 5.43 8.91
C VAL A 10 13.95 4.87 8.00
N VAL A 11 13.97 3.57 7.72
CA VAL A 11 12.98 2.92 6.86
C VAL A 11 11.57 3.03 7.46
N LYS A 12 11.42 2.80 8.77
CA LYS A 12 10.13 2.92 9.46
C LYS A 12 9.60 4.36 9.40
N ARG A 13 10.44 5.35 9.65
CA ARG A 13 10.05 6.77 9.56
C ARG A 13 9.68 7.16 8.13
N PHE A 14 10.44 6.68 7.14
CA PHE A 14 10.12 6.94 5.74
C PHE A 14 8.75 6.36 5.34
N MET A 15 8.45 5.12 5.74
CA MET A 15 7.14 4.50 5.50
C MET A 15 6.00 5.24 6.22
N GLU A 16 6.24 5.70 7.45
CA GLU A 16 5.29 6.54 8.20
C GLU A 16 5.01 7.87 7.49
N LEU A 17 6.05 8.50 6.92
CA LEU A 17 5.91 9.75 6.15
C LEU A 17 5.10 9.56 4.86
N LEU A 18 5.33 8.47 4.11
CA LEU A 18 4.61 8.21 2.86
C LEU A 18 3.09 8.11 3.04
N ARG A 19 2.63 7.64 4.20
CA ARG A 19 1.20 7.50 4.52
C ARG A 19 0.64 8.63 5.41
N ALA A 20 1.47 9.62 5.75
CA ALA A 20 1.08 10.68 6.68
C ALA A 20 -0.02 11.57 6.11
N PHE A 21 -0.04 11.74 4.79
CA PHE A 21 -1.01 12.57 4.10
C PHE A 21 -2.11 11.72 3.44
N PRO A 22 -3.37 12.20 3.45
CA PRO A 22 -4.45 11.59 2.68
C PRO A 22 -4.12 11.57 1.18
N GLU A 23 -4.54 10.51 0.49
CA GLU A 23 -4.26 10.29 -0.93
C GLU A 23 -4.78 11.43 -1.81
N ILE A 24 -5.92 12.04 -1.47
CA ILE A 24 -6.48 13.18 -2.21
C ILE A 24 -5.60 14.44 -2.14
N VAL A 25 -4.92 14.66 -1.02
CA VAL A 25 -3.99 15.80 -0.85
C VAL A 25 -2.76 15.58 -1.72
N ILE A 26 -2.22 14.36 -1.71
CA ILE A 26 -1.09 13.97 -2.54
C ILE A 26 -1.47 14.05 -4.03
N ALA A 27 -2.66 13.60 -4.41
CA ALA A 27 -3.17 13.69 -5.77
C ALA A 27 -3.27 15.14 -6.26
N GLY A 28 -3.77 16.05 -5.41
CA GLY A 28 -3.82 17.48 -5.72
C GLY A 28 -2.42 18.10 -5.93
N LEU A 29 -1.45 17.72 -5.10
CA LEU A 29 -0.06 18.14 -5.25
C LEU A 29 0.53 17.66 -6.60
N PHE A 30 0.37 16.37 -6.92
CA PHE A 30 0.90 15.82 -8.17
C PHE A 30 0.14 16.32 -9.40
N ALA A 31 -1.14 16.66 -9.29
CA ALA A 31 -1.88 17.30 -10.37
C ALA A 31 -1.28 18.66 -10.74
N ALA A 32 -0.75 19.42 -9.76
CA ALA A 32 -0.07 20.69 -10.02
C ALA A 32 1.30 20.50 -10.71
N ILE A 33 1.97 19.36 -10.50
CA ILE A 33 3.31 19.09 -11.03
C ILE A 33 3.27 18.41 -12.41
N VAL A 34 2.41 17.41 -12.57
CA VAL A 34 2.38 16.48 -13.72
C VAL A 34 1.16 16.70 -14.62
N SER A 35 0.30 17.67 -14.29
CA SER A 35 -1.06 17.87 -14.82
C SER A 35 -2.12 16.97 -14.18
N THR A 36 -3.35 17.48 -14.16
CA THR A 36 -4.56 16.78 -13.72
C THR A 36 -4.81 15.52 -14.56
N GLY A 37 -5.23 14.43 -13.92
CA GLY A 37 -5.61 13.18 -14.57
C GLY A 37 -5.15 11.91 -13.85
N PRO A 38 -5.25 10.74 -14.51
CA PRO A 38 -5.02 9.42 -13.89
C PRO A 38 -3.62 9.24 -13.32
N ILE A 39 -2.61 9.85 -13.92
CA ILE A 39 -1.22 9.71 -13.49
C ILE A 39 -1.02 10.27 -12.07
N ALA A 40 -1.56 11.44 -11.76
CA ALA A 40 -1.47 12.03 -10.43
C ALA A 40 -2.16 11.14 -9.37
N ALA A 41 -3.31 10.55 -9.72
CA ALA A 41 -4.03 9.63 -8.85
C ALA A 41 -3.25 8.33 -8.60
N ILE A 42 -2.65 7.74 -9.64
CA ILE A 42 -1.83 6.51 -9.54
C ILE A 42 -0.63 6.75 -8.63
N ILE A 43 0.08 7.87 -8.80
CA ILE A 43 1.22 8.21 -7.95
C ILE A 43 0.78 8.40 -6.51
N ALA A 44 -0.30 9.12 -6.27
CA ALA A 44 -0.81 9.39 -4.93
C ALA A 44 -1.21 8.12 -4.17
N ILE A 45 -2.01 7.26 -4.80
CA ILE A 45 -2.44 5.98 -4.22
C ILE A 45 -1.25 5.04 -4.06
N GLY A 46 -0.34 5.00 -5.04
CA GLY A 46 0.85 4.16 -5.03
C GLY A 46 1.79 4.50 -3.87
N LEU A 47 2.15 5.77 -3.70
CA LEU A 47 3.02 6.24 -2.62
C LEU A 47 2.43 5.92 -1.24
N HIS A 48 1.14 6.24 -1.04
CA HIS A 48 0.49 5.95 0.22
C HIS A 48 0.43 4.43 0.49
N SER A 49 0.14 3.63 -0.55
CA SER A 49 0.09 2.16 -0.43
C SER A 49 1.43 1.55 -0.06
N ILE A 50 2.53 2.05 -0.63
CA ILE A 50 3.90 1.62 -0.29
C ILE A 50 4.19 1.90 1.18
N GLY A 51 3.85 3.09 1.67
CA GLY A 51 4.02 3.44 3.08
C GLY A 51 3.21 2.55 4.03
N ALA A 52 1.94 2.29 3.67
CA ALA A 52 1.05 1.46 4.46
C ALA A 52 1.50 -0.02 4.50
N LEU A 53 1.71 -0.64 3.33
CA LEU A 53 2.12 -2.05 3.23
C LEU A 53 3.53 -2.25 3.80
N GLY A 54 4.46 -1.33 3.55
CA GLY A 54 5.81 -1.41 4.08
C GLY A 54 5.83 -1.54 5.61
N LYS A 55 5.02 -0.72 6.30
CA LYS A 55 4.91 -0.78 7.77
C LYS A 55 4.32 -2.11 8.25
N LEU A 56 3.24 -2.56 7.61
CA LEU A 56 2.54 -3.79 7.97
C LEU A 56 3.42 -5.03 7.73
N PHE A 57 4.06 -5.13 6.57
CA PHE A 57 4.99 -6.23 6.27
C PHE A 57 6.18 -6.22 7.21
N TYR A 58 6.69 -5.04 7.54
CA TYR A 58 7.76 -4.90 8.52
C TYR A 58 7.36 -5.40 9.91
N GLU A 59 6.17 -5.04 10.40
CA GLU A 59 5.67 -5.51 11.69
C GLU A 59 5.48 -7.02 11.72
N ILE A 60 4.93 -7.61 10.66
CA ILE A 60 4.77 -9.07 10.56
C ILE A 60 6.13 -9.77 10.59
N ASN A 61 7.11 -9.27 9.83
CA ASN A 61 8.43 -9.88 9.78
C ASN A 61 9.21 -9.77 11.09
N GLU A 62 8.94 -8.75 11.92
CA GLU A 62 9.57 -8.61 13.23
C GLU A 62 8.95 -9.53 14.29
N ASN A 63 7.74 -10.04 14.06
CA ASN A 63 6.99 -10.89 14.99
C ASN A 63 7.04 -12.40 14.62
N ILE A 64 7.94 -12.81 13.72
CA ILE A 64 8.12 -14.22 13.34
C ILE A 64 8.65 -15.02 14.55
N ASP A 65 8.16 -16.25 14.73
CA ASP A 65 8.71 -17.18 15.73
C ASP A 65 10.07 -17.71 15.25
N MET A 66 11.12 -17.41 16.01
CA MET A 66 12.50 -17.78 15.68
C MET A 66 12.80 -19.26 15.92
N ARG A 67 11.93 -20.03 16.58
CA ARG A 67 12.17 -21.45 16.86
C ARG A 67 12.34 -22.30 15.60
N ALA A 68 11.53 -22.03 14.57
CA ALA A 68 11.61 -22.74 13.30
C ALA A 68 12.91 -22.40 12.54
N GLU A 69 13.34 -21.15 12.66
CA GLU A 69 14.58 -20.65 12.08
C GLU A 69 15.79 -21.28 12.77
N GLU A 70 15.88 -21.19 14.11
CA GLU A 70 16.95 -21.77 14.92
C GLU A 70 17.11 -23.28 14.69
N GLY A 71 15.99 -24.00 14.52
CA GLY A 71 15.99 -25.42 14.17
C GLY A 71 16.63 -25.73 12.81
N LEU A 72 16.34 -24.92 11.79
CA LEU A 72 16.98 -25.03 10.47
C LEU A 72 18.47 -24.66 10.54
N THR A 73 18.83 -23.63 11.32
CA THR A 73 20.24 -23.27 11.54
C THR A 73 21.02 -24.42 12.21
N ALA A 74 20.43 -25.13 13.17
CA ALA A 74 21.09 -26.23 13.87
C ALA A 74 21.45 -27.43 12.96
N VAL A 75 20.73 -27.64 11.86
CA VAL A 75 21.02 -28.69 10.86
C VAL A 75 21.89 -28.19 9.71
N GLY A 76 22.41 -26.96 9.79
CA GLY A 76 23.31 -26.38 8.80
C GLY A 76 22.62 -25.76 7.59
N ALA A 77 21.32 -25.43 7.69
CA ALA A 77 20.59 -24.80 6.59
C ALA A 77 21.15 -23.40 6.28
N ASN A 78 21.24 -23.08 4.98
CA ASN A 78 21.67 -21.77 4.52
C ASN A 78 20.54 -20.72 4.67
N TRP A 79 20.88 -19.45 4.45
CA TRP A 79 19.93 -18.34 4.62
C TRP A 79 18.68 -18.46 3.75
N PHE A 80 18.81 -18.90 2.50
CA PHE A 80 17.66 -19.03 1.60
C PHE A 80 16.71 -20.15 2.04
N GLU A 81 17.25 -21.25 2.56
CA GLU A 81 16.47 -22.36 3.10
C GLU A 81 15.70 -21.91 4.34
N ARG A 82 16.36 -21.18 5.25
CA ARG A 82 15.72 -20.59 6.44
C ARG A 82 14.57 -19.67 6.07
N VAL A 83 14.80 -18.72 5.14
CA VAL A 83 13.75 -17.80 4.70
C VAL A 83 12.60 -18.54 4.02
N ARG A 84 12.89 -19.53 3.17
CA ARG A 84 11.85 -20.23 2.41
C ARG A 84 11.01 -21.18 3.26
N PHE A 85 11.63 -21.87 4.22
CA PHE A 85 10.99 -22.96 4.96
C PHE A 85 10.59 -22.59 6.40
N ALA A 86 11.23 -21.58 7.03
CA ALA A 86 10.80 -21.06 8.32
C ALA A 86 10.02 -19.74 8.19
N ASP A 87 10.60 -18.71 7.57
CA ASP A 87 10.04 -17.35 7.65
C ASP A 87 8.83 -17.16 6.73
N LEU A 88 9.00 -17.46 5.44
CA LEU A 88 8.01 -17.19 4.39
C LEU A 88 6.64 -17.84 4.68
N PRO A 89 6.54 -19.12 5.10
CA PRO A 89 5.25 -19.75 5.38
C PRO A 89 4.48 -19.06 6.52
N GLN A 90 5.18 -18.48 7.50
CA GLN A 90 4.57 -17.78 8.63
C GLN A 90 4.00 -16.42 8.22
N VAL A 91 4.69 -15.69 7.33
CA VAL A 91 4.31 -14.32 6.95
C VAL A 91 3.41 -14.23 5.72
N LEU A 92 3.47 -15.22 4.82
CA LEU A 92 2.77 -15.20 3.54
C LEU A 92 1.25 -15.01 3.66
N PRO A 93 0.52 -15.67 4.58
CA PRO A 93 -0.91 -15.44 4.74
C PRO A 93 -1.23 -13.98 5.06
N ASN A 94 -0.48 -13.36 5.98
CA ASN A 94 -0.65 -11.95 6.33
C ASN A 94 -0.30 -11.01 5.17
N PHE A 95 0.75 -11.32 4.41
CA PHE A 95 1.13 -10.53 3.23
C PHE A 95 0.00 -10.48 2.20
N VAL A 96 -0.60 -11.63 1.92
CA VAL A 96 -1.75 -11.73 1.01
C VAL A 96 -2.95 -10.97 1.58
N SER A 97 -3.30 -11.19 2.85
CA SER A 97 -4.42 -10.51 3.50
C SER A 97 -4.28 -8.98 3.46
N TYR A 98 -3.12 -8.45 3.81
CA TYR A 98 -2.90 -6.99 3.78
C TYR A 98 -2.84 -6.42 2.38
N THR A 99 -2.30 -7.17 1.41
CA THR A 99 -2.30 -6.75 0.01
C THR A 99 -3.73 -6.66 -0.51
N LEU A 100 -4.56 -7.68 -0.26
CA LEU A 100 -5.97 -7.68 -0.67
C LEU A 100 -6.77 -6.57 0.01
N LEU A 101 -6.57 -6.36 1.31
CA LEU A 101 -7.16 -5.23 2.03
C LEU A 101 -6.76 -3.90 1.39
N ARG A 102 -5.48 -3.74 1.02
CA ARG A 102 -5.00 -2.52 0.38
C ARG A 102 -5.61 -2.34 -1.02
N VAL A 103 -5.78 -3.41 -1.78
CA VAL A 103 -6.48 -3.37 -3.07
C VAL A 103 -7.91 -2.83 -2.90
N GLU A 104 -8.67 -3.33 -1.92
CA GLU A 104 -10.02 -2.83 -1.64
C GLU A 104 -10.02 -1.32 -1.30
N ILE A 105 -9.13 -0.90 -0.39
CA ILE A 105 -8.99 0.50 0.01
C ILE A 105 -8.62 1.37 -1.20
N ASN A 106 -7.71 0.90 -2.04
CA ASN A 106 -7.25 1.64 -3.21
C ASN A 106 -8.34 1.78 -4.28
N VAL A 107 -9.22 0.78 -4.45
CA VAL A 107 -10.39 0.86 -5.34
C VAL A 107 -11.40 1.91 -4.83
N ARG A 108 -11.60 1.97 -3.51
CA ARG A 108 -12.42 3.02 -2.89
C ARG A 108 -11.81 4.40 -3.10
N ALA A 109 -10.51 4.54 -2.86
CA ALA A 109 -9.78 5.79 -3.03
C ALA A 109 -9.79 6.29 -4.48
N SER A 110 -9.59 5.40 -5.45
CA SER A 110 -9.58 5.75 -6.88
C SER A 110 -10.93 6.29 -7.35
N THR A 111 -12.04 5.79 -6.77
CA THR A 111 -13.38 6.28 -7.08
C THR A 111 -13.57 7.72 -6.58
N ILE A 112 -13.10 8.04 -5.37
CA ILE A 112 -13.19 9.38 -4.78
C ILE A 112 -12.30 10.35 -5.55
N ILE A 113 -11.04 9.98 -5.80
CA ILE A 113 -10.06 10.83 -6.49
C ILE A 113 -10.48 11.04 -7.96
N GLY A 114 -11.01 10.02 -8.63
CA GLY A 114 -11.52 10.14 -9.99
C GLY A 114 -12.66 11.17 -10.10
N ALA A 115 -13.59 11.17 -9.14
CA ALA A 115 -14.72 12.11 -9.13
C ALA A 115 -14.30 13.59 -8.98
N VAL A 116 -13.14 13.86 -8.37
CA VAL A 116 -12.61 15.23 -8.17
C VAL A 116 -11.64 15.68 -9.27
N GLY A 117 -11.53 14.93 -10.37
CA GLY A 117 -10.66 15.27 -11.51
C GLY A 117 -9.40 14.41 -11.62
N GLY A 118 -9.26 13.35 -10.83
CA GLY A 118 -8.19 12.36 -10.99
C GLY A 118 -8.39 11.42 -12.19
N GLY A 119 -9.51 11.50 -12.90
CA GLY A 119 -9.82 10.68 -14.07
C GLY A 119 -10.26 9.24 -13.77
N GLY A 120 -10.57 8.48 -14.83
CA GLY A 120 -10.88 7.04 -14.76
C GLY A 120 -12.31 6.72 -14.33
N ILE A 121 -12.52 5.55 -13.71
CA ILE A 121 -13.87 5.04 -13.39
C ILE A 121 -14.64 5.98 -12.45
N GLY A 122 -13.95 6.66 -11.52
CA GLY A 122 -14.59 7.63 -10.63
C GLY A 122 -15.18 8.85 -11.36
N GLU A 123 -14.56 9.25 -12.46
CA GLU A 123 -15.07 10.34 -13.31
C GLU A 123 -16.33 9.89 -14.07
N GLU A 124 -16.29 8.72 -14.71
CA GLU A 124 -17.45 8.13 -15.40
C GLU A 124 -18.62 7.88 -14.46
N LEU A 125 -18.34 7.43 -13.23
CA LEU A 125 -19.34 7.24 -12.18
C LEU A 125 -20.01 8.57 -11.82
N LYS A 126 -19.23 9.63 -11.60
CA LYS A 126 -19.76 10.98 -11.33
C LYS A 126 -20.62 11.49 -12.49
N LEU A 127 -20.17 11.32 -13.72
CA LEU A 127 -20.91 11.75 -14.91
C LEU A 127 -22.25 11.01 -15.03
N SER A 128 -22.24 9.70 -14.81
CA SER A 128 -23.44 8.86 -14.85
C SER A 128 -24.47 9.26 -13.78
N ILE A 129 -24.01 9.51 -12.56
CA ILE A 129 -24.86 10.00 -11.46
C ILE A 129 -25.44 11.38 -11.82
N SER A 130 -24.61 12.31 -12.29
CA SER A 130 -25.04 13.68 -12.62
C SER A 130 -26.08 13.73 -13.74
N ARG A 131 -25.95 12.89 -14.77
CA ARG A 131 -26.92 12.83 -15.88
C ARG A 131 -28.31 12.41 -15.43
N GLY A 132 -28.40 11.51 -14.44
CA GLY A 132 -29.67 11.09 -13.84
C GLY A 132 -30.40 12.21 -13.08
N PHE A 133 -29.67 13.18 -12.51
CA PHE A 133 -30.25 14.35 -11.83
C PHE A 133 -30.69 15.45 -12.81
N GLY A 134 -29.92 15.67 -13.88
CA GLY A 134 -30.28 16.64 -14.94
C GLY A 134 -31.58 16.27 -15.67
N ALA A 135 -31.87 14.98 -15.84
CA ALA A 135 -33.10 14.50 -16.48
C ALA A 135 -34.36 14.62 -15.60
N LYS A 136 -34.23 14.87 -14.28
CA LYS A 136 -35.34 14.99 -13.33
C LYS A 136 -35.72 16.43 -12.99
N THR A 137 -34.96 17.40 -13.50
CA THR A 137 -35.12 18.84 -13.22
C THR A 137 -35.62 19.64 -14.42
N LEU A 138 -35.95 18.96 -15.52
CA LEU A 138 -36.76 19.42 -16.65
C LEU A 138 -38.09 18.66 -16.66
#